data_AF-A0A7X5HYG1-F1
#
_entry.id   AF-A0A7X5HYG1-F1
#
_cell.length_a   1.000
_cell.length_b   1.000
_cell.length_c   1.000
_cell.angle_alpha   90.00
_cell.angle_beta   90.00
_cell.angle_gamma   90.00
#
_symmetry.space_group_name_H-M   'P 1'
#
loop_
_entity.id
_entity.type
_entity.pdbx_description
1 polymer ?
#
loop_
_entity_poly.entity_id
_entity_poly.type
_entity_poly.pdbx_seq_one_letter_code
_entity_poly.pdbx_strand_id
1 'polypeptide(L)'
;MNKKLRRILLTFLPPIAVIAVFLLRAIFLRLSYLLPPCPFFEKTGLMCPGCGNTRAVQALLTFHPISALKYNISIPILLVFAVLLYSQYVISAWIKPVRLIPKSCKFYITLGLIFTAYCIIRNFV
;
A
#
# COMPACT_ATOMS: atom_id res chain seq x y z
N MET A 1 22.03 -18.17 2.68
CA MET A 1 21.06 -18.30 1.55
C MET A 1 21.75 -18.02 0.22
N ASN A 2 21.67 -18.95 -0.74
CA ASN A 2 22.31 -18.81 -2.06
C ASN A 2 21.78 -17.56 -2.79
N LYS A 3 22.68 -16.73 -3.37
CA LYS A 3 22.33 -15.50 -4.10
C LYS A 3 21.34 -15.77 -5.24
N LYS A 4 21.45 -16.94 -5.90
CA LYS A 4 20.53 -17.39 -6.96
C LYS A 4 19.15 -17.73 -6.41
N LEU A 5 19.09 -18.48 -5.30
CA LEU A 5 17.83 -18.85 -4.64
C LEU A 5 17.08 -17.61 -4.15
N ARG A 6 17.77 -16.65 -3.52
CA ARG A 6 17.18 -15.38 -3.09
C ARG A 6 16.55 -14.60 -4.25
N ARG A 7 17.21 -14.59 -5.41
CA ARG A 7 16.72 -13.89 -6.61
C ARG A 7 15.41 -14.50 -7.13
N ILE A 8 15.37 -15.82 -7.20
CA ILE A 8 14.18 -16.56 -7.63
C ILE A 8 13.04 -16.31 -6.64
N LEU A 9 13.29 -16.50 -5.34
CA LEU A 9 12.28 -16.28 -4.30
C LEU A 9 11.68 -14.87 -4.34
N LEU A 10 12.51 -13.82 -4.37
CA LEU A 10 12.02 -12.43 -4.40
C LEU A 10 11.32 -12.05 -5.71
N THR A 11 11.53 -12.80 -6.79
CA THR A 11 10.82 -12.59 -8.06
C THR A 11 9.43 -13.22 -8.00
N PHE A 12 9.32 -14.48 -7.57
CA PHE A 12 8.06 -15.23 -7.64
C PHE A 12 7.18 -15.11 -6.40
N LEU A 13 7.74 -14.84 -5.22
CA LEU A 13 6.96 -14.75 -3.98
C LEU A 13 5.93 -13.60 -3.99
N PRO A 14 6.26 -12.36 -4.42
CA PRO A 14 5.28 -11.27 -4.45
C PRO A 14 4.05 -11.53 -5.35
N PRO A 15 4.16 -11.98 -6.62
CA PRO A 15 2.98 -12.25 -7.43
C PRO A 15 2.15 -13.41 -6.87
N ILE A 16 2.79 -14.46 -6.32
CA ILE A 16 2.09 -15.55 -5.63
C ILE A 16 1.30 -14.99 -4.43
N ALA A 17 1.90 -14.11 -3.63
CA ALA A 17 1.23 -13.48 -2.50
C ALA A 17 0.04 -12.62 -2.95
N VAL A 18 0.18 -11.84 -4.03
CA VAL A 18 -0.93 -11.04 -4.59
C VAL A 18 -2.08 -11.93 -5.07
N ILE A 19 -1.78 -13.03 -5.78
CA ILE A 19 -2.78 -14.00 -6.22
C ILE A 19 -3.47 -14.64 -5.01
N ALA A 20 -2.70 -15.05 -3.99
CA ALA A 20 -3.27 -15.62 -2.77
C ALA A 20 -4.19 -14.63 -2.04
N VAL A 21 -3.80 -13.37 -1.90
CA VAL A 21 -4.64 -12.31 -1.31
C VAL A 21 -5.93 -12.14 -2.11
N PHE A 22 -5.86 -12.17 -3.43
CA PHE A 22 -7.02 -12.04 -4.30
C PHE A 22 -7.97 -13.24 -4.18
N LEU A 23 -7.45 -14.47 -4.17
CA LEU A 23 -8.25 -15.68 -4.00
C LEU A 23 -8.91 -15.73 -2.62
N LEU A 24 -8.20 -15.28 -1.58
CA LEU A 24 -8.67 -15.26 -0.21
C LEU A 24 -9.39 -13.95 0.17
N ARG A 25 -9.73 -13.09 -0.80
CA ARG A 25 -10.28 -11.74 -0.54
C ARG A 25 -11.51 -11.75 0.35
N ALA A 26 -12.38 -12.76 0.23
CA ALA A 26 -13.58 -12.88 1.04
C ALA A 26 -13.25 -13.11 2.53
N ILE A 27 -12.20 -13.89 2.80
CA ILE A 27 -11.70 -14.10 4.17
C ILE A 27 -11.11 -12.81 4.71
N PHE A 28 -10.28 -12.11 3.92
CA PHE A 28 -9.73 -10.81 4.32
C PHE A 28 -10.82 -9.77 4.62
N LEU A 29 -11.87 -9.71 3.79
CA LEU A 29 -13.02 -8.83 4.02
C LEU A 29 -13.73 -9.23 5.32
N ARG A 30 -14.01 -10.52 5.55
CA ARG A 30 -14.63 -10.99 6.79
C ARG A 30 -13.80 -10.63 8.03
N LEU A 31 -12.49 -10.84 7.98
CA LEU A 31 -11.57 -10.47 9.06
C LEU A 31 -11.56 -8.95 9.30
N SER A 32 -11.66 -8.15 8.25
CA SER A 32 -11.68 -6.69 8.39
C SER A 32 -12.93 -6.17 9.12
N TYR A 33 -14.07 -6.87 9.04
CA TYR A 33 -15.28 -6.54 9.79
C TYR A 33 -15.22 -6.92 11.27
N LEU A 34 -14.25 -7.76 11.67
CA LEU A 34 -14.00 -8.11 13.08
C LEU A 34 -13.11 -7.08 13.78
N LEU A 35 -12.59 -6.07 13.06
CA LEU A 35 -11.79 -5.02 13.67
C LEU A 35 -12.67 -4.14 14.58
N PRO A 36 -12.18 -3.80 15.78
CA PRO A 36 -12.92 -2.92 16.68
C PRO A 36 -13.13 -1.54 16.05
N PRO A 37 -14.19 -0.81 16.47
CA PRO A 37 -14.39 0.55 16.00
C PRO A 37 -13.20 1.44 16.41
N CYS A 38 -12.93 2.47 15.59
CA CYS A 38 -11.78 3.34 15.82
C CYS A 38 -12.12 4.38 16.89
N PRO A 39 -11.45 4.36 18.07
CA PRO A 39 -11.79 5.28 19.16
C PRO A 39 -11.51 6.74 18.81
N PHE A 40 -10.56 6.99 17.88
CA PHE A 40 -10.29 8.34 17.37
C PHE A 40 -11.46 8.86 16.53
N PHE A 41 -11.99 8.02 15.63
CA PHE A 41 -13.13 8.38 14.80
C PHE A 41 -14.39 8.59 15.65
N GLU A 42 -14.62 7.75 16.66
CA GLU A 42 -15.75 7.92 17.59
C GLU A 42 -15.70 9.23 18.36
N LYS A 43 -14.51 9.64 18.82
CA LYS A 43 -14.35 10.87 19.62
C LYS A 43 -14.33 12.16 18.80
N THR A 44 -13.78 12.11 17.58
CA THR A 44 -13.50 13.33 16.79
C THR A 44 -14.34 13.44 15.53
N GLY A 45 -14.96 12.35 15.06
CA GLY A 45 -15.55 12.25 13.73
C GLY A 45 -14.55 12.23 12.58
N LEU A 46 -13.25 12.38 12.86
CA LEU A 46 -12.18 12.47 11.86
C LEU A 46 -11.59 11.10 11.53
N MET A 47 -11.28 10.85 10.26
CA MET A 47 -10.66 9.61 9.82
C MET A 47 -9.15 9.67 10.02
N CYS A 48 -8.65 8.84 10.93
CA CYS A 48 -7.21 8.63 11.08
C CYS A 48 -6.64 7.84 9.88
N PRO A 49 -5.34 7.92 9.60
CA PRO A 49 -4.73 7.15 8.51
C PRO A 49 -4.95 5.64 8.67
N GLY A 50 -5.06 5.14 9.90
CA GLY A 50 -5.37 3.73 10.17
C GLY A 50 -6.74 3.30 9.63
N CYS A 51 -7.83 3.87 10.16
CA CYS A 51 -9.19 3.46 9.76
C CYS A 51 -9.49 3.83 8.30
N GLY A 52 -8.96 4.95 7.79
CA GLY A 52 -9.05 5.32 6.39
C GLY A 52 -8.36 4.32 5.46
N ASN A 53 -7.18 3.81 5.83
CA ASN A 53 -6.46 2.79 5.06
C ASN A 53 -7.23 1.47 5.03
N THR A 54 -7.80 1.03 6.16
CA THR A 54 -8.60 -0.20 6.21
C THR A 54 -9.77 -0.12 5.24
N ARG A 55 -10.52 0.99 5.23
CA ARG A 55 -11.63 1.23 4.30
C ARG A 55 -11.16 1.30 2.85
N ALA A 56 -10.01 1.92 2.59
CA ALA A 56 -9.42 1.96 1.25
C ALA A 56 -9.05 0.56 0.74
N VAL A 57 -8.48 -0.30 1.58
CA VAL A 57 -8.17 -1.69 1.24
C VAL A 57 -9.45 -2.50 0.99
N GLN A 58 -10.49 -2.34 1.83
CA GLN A 58 -11.80 -2.97 1.60
C GLN A 58 -12.40 -2.57 0.25
N ALA A 59 -12.31 -1.29 -0.10
CA ALA A 59 -12.76 -0.78 -1.40
C ALA A 59 -11.96 -1.40 -2.56
N LEU A 60 -10.64 -1.56 -2.43
CA LEU A 60 -9.82 -2.22 -3.46
C LEU A 60 -10.15 -3.71 -3.61
N LEU A 61 -10.34 -4.43 -2.49
CA LEU A 61 -10.72 -5.85 -2.50
C LEU A 61 -12.12 -6.10 -3.09
N THR A 62 -12.97 -5.07 -3.11
CA THR A 62 -14.31 -5.10 -3.72
C THR A 62 -14.35 -4.45 -5.11
N PHE A 63 -13.20 -4.12 -5.71
CA PHE A 63 -13.08 -3.50 -7.04
C PHE A 63 -13.66 -2.08 -7.17
N HIS A 64 -13.60 -1.28 -6.12
CA HIS A 64 -14.01 0.13 -6.10
C HIS A 64 -12.80 1.07 -5.93
N PRO A 65 -11.95 1.24 -6.97
CA PRO A 65 -10.73 2.04 -6.87
C PRO A 65 -11.01 3.53 -6.60
N ILE A 66 -12.11 4.07 -7.14
CA ILE A 66 -12.52 5.47 -6.90
C ILE A 66 -12.88 5.66 -5.42
N SER A 67 -13.60 4.71 -4.82
CA SER A 67 -13.91 4.74 -3.39
C SER A 67 -12.65 4.62 -2.54
N ALA A 68 -11.67 3.80 -2.96
CA ALA A 68 -10.40 3.69 -2.25
C ALA A 68 -9.64 5.02 -2.18
N LEU A 69 -9.62 5.79 -3.28
CA LEU A 69 -9.03 7.13 -3.33
C LEU A 69 -9.72 8.11 -2.36
N LYS A 70 -11.05 8.04 -2.26
CA LYS A 70 -11.83 8.84 -1.31
C LYS A 70 -11.54 8.46 0.15
N TYR A 71 -11.37 7.17 0.43
CA TYR A 71 -11.09 6.69 1.79
C TYR A 71 -9.66 6.95 2.26
N ASN A 72 -8.65 6.78 1.41
CA ASN A 72 -7.28 7.24 1.64
C ASN A 72 -6.43 7.06 0.37
N ILE A 73 -5.85 8.14 -0.15
CA ILE A 73 -4.94 8.06 -1.31
C ILE A 73 -3.63 7.33 -1.00
N SER A 74 -3.29 7.17 0.29
CA SER A 74 -2.09 6.48 0.77
C SER A 74 -1.92 5.08 0.16
N ILE A 75 -3.00 4.29 0.10
CA ILE A 75 -2.96 2.89 -0.33
C ILE A 75 -2.67 2.80 -1.83
N PRO A 76 -3.39 3.53 -2.71
CA PRO A 76 -3.01 3.66 -4.12
C PRO A 76 -1.56 4.11 -4.33
N ILE A 77 -1.08 5.11 -3.59
CA ILE A 77 0.31 5.57 -3.70
C ILE A 77 1.29 4.45 -3.30
N LEU A 78 1.04 3.78 -2.17
CA LEU A 78 1.87 2.67 -1.71
C LEU A 78 1.90 1.52 -2.72
N LEU A 79 0.78 1.22 -3.39
CA LEU A 79 0.73 0.23 -4.45
C LEU A 79 1.59 0.62 -5.66
N VAL A 80 1.53 1.88 -6.08
CA VAL A 80 2.39 2.39 -7.16
C VAL A 80 3.87 2.26 -6.78
N PHE A 81 4.26 2.66 -5.57
CA PHE A 81 5.63 2.51 -5.08
C PHE A 81 6.05 1.04 -4.99
N ALA A 82 5.19 0.15 -4.52
CA ALA A 82 5.46 -1.29 -4.46
C ALA A 82 5.70 -1.88 -5.85
N VAL A 83 4.89 -1.51 -6.86
CA VAL A 83 5.07 -1.95 -8.25
C VAL A 83 6.37 -1.39 -8.84
N LEU A 84 6.70 -0.12 -8.59
CA LEU A 84 7.95 0.48 -9.07
C LEU A 84 9.18 -0.15 -8.41
N LEU A 85 9.16 -0.41 -7.10
CA LEU A 85 10.25 -1.11 -6.41
C LEU A 85 10.41 -2.54 -6.90
N TYR A 86 9.29 -3.26 -7.06
CA TYR A 86 9.29 -4.63 -7.54
C TYR A 86 9.79 -4.72 -8.99
N SER A 87 9.30 -3.86 -9.88
CA SER A 87 9.77 -3.81 -11.27
C SER A 87 11.24 -3.43 -11.36
N GLN A 88 11.70 -2.44 -10.58
CA GLN A 88 13.12 -2.10 -10.49
C GLN A 88 13.95 -3.32 -10.06
N TYR A 89 13.49 -4.07 -9.05
CA TYR A 89 14.15 -5.27 -8.57
C TYR A 89 14.21 -6.35 -9.65
N VAL A 90 13.08 -6.70 -10.27
CA VAL A 90 13.00 -7.75 -11.30
C VAL A 90 13.86 -7.41 -12.51
N ILE A 91 13.77 -6.19 -13.03
CA ILE A 91 14.59 -5.74 -14.16
C ILE A 91 16.08 -5.77 -13.79
N SER A 92 16.45 -5.31 -12.60
CA SER A 92 17.84 -5.33 -12.13
C SER A 92 18.37 -6.74 -11.84
N ALA A 93 17.48 -7.67 -11.52
CA ALA A 93 17.82 -9.05 -11.22
C ALA A 93 18.06 -9.90 -12.48
N TRP A 94 17.33 -9.62 -13.56
CA TRP A 94 17.28 -10.49 -14.73
C TRP A 94 17.76 -9.84 -16.04
N ILE A 95 17.73 -8.52 -16.15
CA ILE A 95 17.98 -7.80 -17.42
C ILE A 95 19.20 -6.88 -17.28
N LYS A 96 19.02 -5.75 -16.59
CA LYS A 96 20.05 -4.71 -16.44
C LYS A 96 19.78 -3.89 -15.19
N PRO A 97 20.82 -3.37 -14.51
CA PRO A 97 20.63 -2.51 -13.37
C PRO A 97 19.84 -1.25 -13.78
N VAL A 98 18.67 -1.05 -13.17
CA VAL A 98 17.82 0.13 -13.38
C VAL A 98 17.54 0.82 -12.05
N ARG A 99 17.25 2.13 -12.13
CA ARG A 99 16.85 2.93 -10.97
C ARG A 99 15.60 3.71 -11.36
N LEU A 100 14.46 3.32 -10.79
CA LEU A 100 13.17 3.97 -10.97
C LEU A 100 12.88 4.93 -9.81
N ILE A 101 13.35 4.62 -8.61
CA ILE A 101 13.07 5.43 -7.41
C ILE A 101 14.32 6.16 -6.90
N PRO A 102 14.23 7.47 -6.61
CA PRO A 102 15.32 8.24 -6.03
C PRO A 102 15.72 7.72 -4.65
N LYS A 103 17.03 7.66 -4.36
CA LYS A 103 17.57 7.30 -3.03
C LYS A 103 17.79 8.49 -2.10
N SER A 104 17.48 9.70 -2.56
CA SER A 104 17.73 10.91 -1.78
C SER A 104 16.90 10.92 -0.51
N CYS A 105 17.52 11.06 0.66
CA CYS A 105 16.79 11.23 1.92
C CYS A 105 15.80 12.40 1.85
N LYS A 106 16.17 13.47 1.12
CA LYS A 106 15.29 14.63 0.89
C LYS A 106 13.98 14.23 0.21
N PHE A 107 14.03 13.31 -0.76
CA PHE A 107 12.83 12.81 -1.44
C PHE A 107 11.86 12.14 -0.46
N TYR A 108 12.36 11.25 0.40
CA TYR A 108 11.53 10.57 1.40
C TYR A 108 11.01 11.52 2.49
N ILE A 109 11.82 12.49 2.91
CA ILE A 109 11.40 13.52 3.87
C ILE A 109 10.28 14.38 3.25
N THR A 110 10.48 14.89 2.03
CA THR A 110 9.47 15.69 1.33
C THR A 110 8.18 14.88 1.12
N LEU A 111 8.28 13.62 0.69
CA LEU A 111 7.13 12.75 0.54
C LEU A 111 6.40 12.52 1.87
N GLY A 112 7.14 12.30 2.96
CA GLY A 112 6.59 12.14 4.30
C GLY A 112 5.90 13.41 4.81
N LEU A 113 6.47 14.59 4.56
CA LEU A 113 5.85 15.87 4.90
C LEU A 113 4.56 16.11 4.11
N ILE A 114 4.58 15.85 2.79
CA ILE A 114 3.38 15.92 1.94
C ILE A 114 2.30 14.95 2.44
N PHE A 115 2.69 13.73 2.81
CA PHE A 115 1.76 12.73 3.31
C PHE A 115 1.12 13.14 4.64
N THR A 116 1.90 13.69 5.57
CA THR A 116 1.41 14.21 6.84
C THR A 116 0.47 15.40 6.63
N ALA A 117 0.84 16.34 5.76
CA ALA A 117 -0.02 17.47 5.39
C ALA A 117 -1.34 16.99 4.77
N TYR A 118 -1.29 16.04 3.84
CA TYR A 118 -2.48 15.42 3.27
C TYR A 118 -3.36 14.76 4.35
N CYS A 119 -2.80 14.01 5.29
CA CYS A 119 -3.54 13.37 6.38
C CYS A 119 -4.30 14.39 7.25
N ILE A 120 -3.78 15.60 7.39
CA ILE A 120 -4.44 16.67 8.14
C ILE A 120 -5.51 17.34 7.26
N ILE A 121 -5.14 17.81 6.06
CA ILE A 121 -6.01 18.59 5.17
C ILE A 121 -7.26 17.81 4.78
N ARG A 122 -7.11 16.52 4.48
CA ARG A 122 -8.21 15.66 4.03
C ARG A 122 -9.35 15.48 5.02
N ASN A 123 -9.14 15.84 6.29
CA ASN A 123 -10.14 15.71 7.34
C ASN A 123 -11.08 16.92 7.37
N PHE A 124 -10.73 18.01 6.68
CA PHE A 124 -11.49 19.26 6.62
C PHE A 124 -12.12 19.54 5.25
N VAL A 125 -11.84 18.71 4.26
CA VAL A 125 -12.38 18.77 2.89
C VAL A 125 -13.25 17.56 2.65
#